data_AF-A0A947AMN5-F1
#
_entry.id   AF-A0A947AMN5-F1
#
_cell.length_a   1.000
_cell.length_b   1.000
_cell.length_c   1.000
_cell.angle_alpha   90.00
_cell.angle_beta   90.00
_cell.angle_gamma   90.00
#
_symmetry.space_group_name_H-M   'P 1'
#
loop_
_entity.id
_entity.type
_entity.pdbx_description
1 polymer ?
#
loop_
_entity_poly.entity_id
_entity_poly.type
_entity_poly.pdbx_seq_one_letter_code
_entity_poly.pdbx_strand_id
1 'polypeptide(L)'
;AKALSAKLAQAEVVEPDTSEYQLIVNASPVGMGSDAMPLDAPRFSPATIVCDAIMHPPKTRFLREAEKQGCIIVEGLEMLHGQVAPLVRFLGLQD
;
A
#
# COMPACT_ATOMS: atom_id res chain seq x y z
N ALA A 1 -13.88 -24.58 0.36
CA ALA A 1 -12.66 -24.65 -0.47
C ALA A 1 -12.96 -24.88 -1.96
N LYS A 2 -13.52 -26.03 -2.37
CA LYS A 2 -13.71 -26.41 -3.79
C LYS A 2 -14.49 -25.40 -4.65
N ALA A 3 -15.55 -24.81 -4.10
CA ALA A 3 -16.38 -23.80 -4.78
C ALA A 3 -15.65 -22.45 -4.97
N LEU A 4 -14.77 -22.05 -4.04
CA LEU A 4 -13.98 -20.83 -4.16
C LEU A 4 -12.88 -21.01 -5.22
N SER A 5 -12.17 -22.13 -5.22
CA SER A 5 -11.19 -22.44 -6.28
C SER A 5 -11.81 -22.45 -7.67
N ALA A 6 -13.00 -23.03 -7.85
CA ALA A 6 -13.68 -23.06 -9.15
C ALA A 6 -14.08 -21.66 -9.64
N LYS A 7 -14.49 -20.77 -8.73
CA LYS A 7 -14.76 -19.37 -9.06
C LYS A 7 -13.49 -18.58 -9.37
N LEU A 8 -12.42 -18.77 -8.58
CA LEU A 8 -11.14 -18.11 -8.83
C LEU A 8 -10.50 -18.56 -10.15
N ALA A 9 -10.67 -19.82 -10.55
CA ALA A 9 -10.18 -20.33 -11.83
C ALA A 9 -10.86 -19.66 -13.06
N GLN A 10 -12.00 -19.00 -12.86
CA GLN A 10 -12.71 -18.24 -13.90
C GLN A 10 -12.57 -16.73 -13.71
N ALA A 11 -11.90 -16.29 -12.65
CA ALA A 11 -11.68 -14.87 -12.41
C ALA A 11 -10.54 -14.37 -13.28
N GLU A 12 -10.79 -13.26 -13.97
CA GLU A 12 -9.75 -12.53 -14.66
C GLU A 12 -9.08 -11.56 -13.69
N VAL A 13 -7.75 -11.50 -13.72
CA VAL A 13 -7.01 -10.46 -13.01
C VAL A 13 -7.10 -9.20 -13.86
N VAL A 14 -7.86 -8.22 -13.38
CA VAL A 14 -8.00 -6.92 -14.05
C VAL A 14 -7.20 -5.91 -13.26
N GLU A 15 -6.29 -5.23 -13.93
CA GLU A 15 -5.57 -4.09 -13.35
C GLU A 15 -6.57 -2.94 -13.12
N PRO A 16 -6.67 -2.41 -11.90
CA PRO A 16 -7.62 -1.34 -11.60
C PRO A 16 -7.19 -0.03 -12.27
N ASP A 17 -8.16 0.80 -12.68
CA ASP A 17 -7.86 2.19 -13.04
C ASP A 17 -7.53 2.99 -11.78
N THR A 18 -6.23 3.04 -11.49
CA THR A 18 -5.67 3.71 -10.31
C THR A 18 -6.04 5.20 -10.21
N SER A 19 -6.46 5.84 -11.30
CA SER A 19 -6.78 7.27 -11.31
C SER A 19 -8.10 7.62 -10.62
N GLU A 20 -8.99 6.65 -10.45
CA GLU A 20 -10.29 6.84 -9.79
C GLU A 20 -10.21 6.74 -8.25
N TYR A 21 -9.07 6.33 -7.70
CA TYR A 21 -8.91 6.08 -6.28
C TYR A 21 -8.28 7.27 -5.54
N GLN A 22 -8.90 7.64 -4.44
CA GLN A 22 -8.39 8.68 -3.53
C GLN A 22 -7.31 8.15 -2.57
N LEU A 23 -7.32 6.84 -2.29
CA LEU A 23 -6.36 6.17 -1.41
C LEU A 23 -5.94 4.85 -2.04
N ILE A 24 -4.63 4.64 -2.14
CA ILE A 24 -4.03 3.37 -2.60
C ILE A 24 -2.99 2.94 -1.57
N VAL A 25 -3.04 1.69 -1.14
CA VAL A 25 -2.16 1.15 -0.09
C VAL A 25 -1.46 -0.10 -0.61
N ASN A 26 -0.12 -0.09 -0.65
CA ASN A 26 0.65 -1.32 -0.78
C ASN A 26 0.75 -2.00 0.59
N ALA A 27 -0.03 -3.05 0.78
CA ALA A 27 0.01 -3.92 1.96
C ALA A 27 0.71 -5.27 1.68
N SER A 28 1.44 -5.36 0.57
CA SER A 28 2.18 -6.56 0.17
C SER A 28 3.68 -6.41 0.46
N PRO A 29 4.47 -7.49 0.39
CA PRO A 29 5.93 -7.41 0.47
C PRO A 29 6.61 -6.87 -0.81
N VAL A 30 5.86 -6.58 -1.87
CA VAL A 30 6.43 -6.16 -3.16
C VAL A 30 7.08 -4.78 -3.01
N GLY A 31 8.38 -4.70 -3.32
CA GLY A 31 9.20 -3.51 -3.10
C GLY A 31 10.11 -3.60 -1.86
N MET A 32 9.97 -4.64 -1.03
CA MET A 32 10.85 -4.84 0.12
C MET A 32 12.24 -5.28 -0.38
N GLY A 33 13.27 -4.49 -0.07
CA GLY A 33 14.64 -4.74 -0.52
C GLY A 33 14.84 -4.81 -2.05
N SER A 34 13.87 -4.32 -2.84
CA SER A 34 13.89 -4.39 -4.31
C SER A 34 13.12 -3.23 -4.93
N ASP A 35 13.27 -3.03 -6.24
CA ASP A 35 12.53 -2.03 -7.03
C ASP A 35 11.34 -2.64 -7.79
N ALA A 36 10.82 -3.78 -7.30
CA ALA A 36 9.59 -4.38 -7.79
C ALA A 36 8.39 -3.46 -7.52
N MET A 37 7.41 -3.48 -8.42
CA MET A 37 6.20 -2.65 -8.33
C MET A 37 4.98 -3.53 -8.02
N PRO A 38 4.09 -3.09 -7.12
CA PRO A 38 2.84 -3.81 -6.83
C PRO A 38 1.79 -3.63 -7.93
N LEU A 39 1.97 -2.65 -8.83
CA LEU A 39 1.06 -2.29 -9.90
C LEU A 39 1.87 -1.96 -11.17
N ASP A 40 1.38 -2.39 -12.32
CA ASP A 40 1.98 -2.08 -13.61
C ASP A 40 1.54 -0.70 -14.12
N ALA A 41 2.51 0.22 -14.25
CA ALA A 41 2.33 1.57 -14.80
C ALA A 41 1.11 2.35 -14.24
N PRO A 42 1.00 2.51 -12.90
CA PRO A 42 -0.14 3.19 -12.31
C PRO A 42 -0.23 4.66 -12.74
N ARG A 43 -1.45 5.14 -12.93
CA ARG A 43 -1.77 6.54 -13.18
C ARG A 43 -2.51 7.07 -11.97
N PHE A 44 -1.89 8.01 -11.28
CA PHE A 44 -2.48 8.59 -10.09
C PHE A 44 -3.11 9.93 -10.40
N SER A 45 -4.20 10.24 -9.71
CA SER A 45 -4.63 11.63 -9.59
C SER A 45 -3.67 12.36 -8.65
N PRO A 46 -3.27 13.62 -8.90
CA PRO A 46 -2.39 14.36 -7.99
C PRO A 46 -2.94 14.51 -6.56
N ALA A 47 -4.25 14.34 -6.37
CA ALA A 47 -4.88 14.35 -5.05
C ALA A 47 -4.88 12.98 -4.34
N THR A 48 -4.43 11.91 -5.01
CA THR A 48 -4.40 10.56 -4.44
C THR A 48 -3.38 10.49 -3.30
N ILE A 49 -3.77 9.83 -2.21
CA ILE A 49 -2.88 9.45 -1.12
C ILE A 49 -2.36 8.04 -1.41
N VAL A 50 -1.04 7.89 -1.44
CA VAL A 50 -0.39 6.61 -1.71
C VAL A 50 0.43 6.20 -0.50
N CYS A 51 0.07 5.07 0.10
CA CYS A 51 0.70 4.53 1.30
C CYS A 51 1.46 3.23 0.99
N ASP A 52 2.56 3.00 1.70
CA ASP A 52 3.29 1.73 1.63
C ASP A 52 3.60 1.22 3.04
N ALA A 53 3.27 -0.04 3.33
CA ALA A 53 3.55 -0.65 4.64
C ALA A 53 5.03 -1.06 4.81
N ILE A 54 5.85 -0.95 3.75
CA ILE A 54 7.26 -1.31 3.79
C ILE A 54 8.07 -0.29 4.61
N MET A 55 8.84 -0.80 5.58
CA MET A 55 9.73 0.00 6.43
C MET A 55 11.13 0.20 5.83
N HIS A 56 11.58 -0.74 5.00
CA HIS A 56 12.89 -0.69 4.36
C HIS A 56 12.85 -1.21 2.91
N PRO A 57 13.24 -0.39 1.91
CA PRO A 57 13.67 1.00 2.05
C PRO A 57 12.52 1.94 2.47
N PRO A 58 12.79 3.09 3.12
CA PRO A 58 11.73 4.02 3.56
C PRO A 58 10.87 4.54 2.40
N LYS A 59 11.48 4.71 1.22
CA LYS A 59 10.82 5.19 0.02
C LYS A 59 10.95 4.17 -1.11
N THR A 60 9.96 3.29 -1.24
CA THR A 60 9.89 2.26 -2.30
C THR A 60 9.73 2.89 -3.69
N ARG A 61 9.98 2.12 -4.76
CA ARG A 61 9.73 2.59 -6.12
C ARG A 61 8.28 3.05 -6.32
N PHE A 62 7.34 2.37 -5.67
CA PHE A 62 5.92 2.73 -5.69
C PHE A 62 5.67 4.15 -5.17
N LEU A 63 6.20 4.49 -3.99
CA LEU A 63 6.09 5.83 -3.43
C LEU A 63 6.83 6.88 -4.28
N ARG A 64 8.02 6.55 -4.81
CA ARG A 64 8.76 7.47 -5.68
C ARG A 64 7.99 7.82 -6.94
N GLU A 65 7.27 6.85 -7.53
CA GLU A 65 6.51 7.10 -8.75
C GLU A 65 5.22 7.89 -8.48
N ALA A 66 4.54 7.60 -7.37
CA ALA A 66 3.42 8.40 -6.91
C ALA A 66 3.80 9.87 -6.65
N GLU A 67 4.92 10.09 -5.96
CA GLU A 67 5.45 11.44 -5.69
C GLU A 67 5.75 12.21 -6.98
N LYS A 68 6.35 11.57 -7.99
CA LYS A 68 6.61 12.21 -9.29
C LYS A 68 5.33 12.64 -10.01
N GLN A 69 4.22 11.93 -9.80
CA GLN A 69 2.91 12.28 -10.35
C GLN A 69 2.16 13.32 -9.49
N GLY A 70 2.78 13.80 -8.41
CA GLY A 70 2.25 14.86 -7.54
C GLY A 70 1.39 14.35 -6.38
N CYS A 71 1.38 13.04 -6.10
CA CYS A 71 0.59 12.46 -5.03
C CYS A 71 1.12 12.84 -3.64
N ILE A 72 0.23 12.74 -2.66
CA ILE A 72 0.62 12.70 -1.25
C ILE A 72 1.10 11.28 -0.95
N ILE A 73 2.30 11.14 -0.39
CA ILE A 73 2.85 9.83 -0.02
C ILE A 73 2.86 9.65 1.50
N VAL A 74 2.68 8.41 1.94
CA VAL A 74 2.79 8.01 3.35
C VAL A 74 3.73 6.79 3.44
N GLU A 75 4.87 6.98 4.10
CA GLU A 75 5.86 5.93 4.33
C GLU A 75 5.42 4.98 5.45
N GLY A 76 5.95 3.75 5.45
CA GLY A 76 5.57 2.73 6.44
C GLY A 76 5.84 3.14 7.88
N LEU A 77 6.82 4.01 8.13
CA LEU A 77 7.12 4.53 9.46
C LEU A 77 5.96 5.35 10.03
N GLU A 78 5.26 6.12 9.21
CA GLU A 78 4.09 6.88 9.67
C GLU A 78 2.92 5.96 10.01
N MET A 79 2.78 4.85 9.28
CA MET A 79 1.81 3.81 9.61
C MET A 79 2.13 3.17 10.98
N LEU A 80 3.42 2.91 11.26
CA LEU A 80 3.89 2.43 12.55
C LEU A 80 3.59 3.44 13.67
N HIS A 81 3.80 4.75 13.47
CA HIS A 81 3.46 5.75 14.48
C HIS A 81 1.96 5.70 14.86
N GLY A 82 1.08 5.53 13.87
CA GLY A 82 -0.36 5.39 14.09
C GLY A 82 -0.76 4.19 14.95
N GLN A 83 0.05 3.12 14.97
CA GLN A 83 -0.26 1.90 15.71
C GLN A 83 0.26 1.90 17.16
N VAL A 84 1.19 2.78 17.52
CA VAL A 84 1.81 2.82 18.87
C VAL A 84 0.77 3.07 19.95
N ALA A 85 -0.03 4.14 19.84
CA ALA A 85 -1.02 4.47 20.86
C ALA A 85 -2.11 3.38 21.04
N PRO A 86 -2.68 2.79 19.97
CA PRO A 86 -3.53 1.61 20.08
C PRO A 86 -2.87 0.42 20.78
N LEU A 87 -1.61 0.12 20.46
CA LEU A 87 -0.87 -0.98 21.07
C LEU A 87 -0.64 -0.76 22.57
N VAL A 88 -0.20 0.44 22.95
CA VAL A 88 0.00 0.83 24.36
C VAL A 88 -1.30 0.71 25.14
N ARG A 89 -2.42 1.15 24.55
CA ARG A 89 -3.76 1.00 25.16
C ARG A 89 -4.13 -0.46 25.37
N PHE A 90 -3.94 -1.28 24.34
CA PHE A 90 -4.26 -2.70 24.39
C PHE A 90 -3.46 -3.45 25.47
N LEU A 91 -2.18 -3.08 25.66
CA LEU A 91 -1.30 -3.70 26.64
C LEU A 91 -1.47 -3.15 28.07
N GLY A 92 -2.31 -2.13 28.28
CA GLY A 92 -2.47 -1.51 29.59
C GLY A 92 -1.23 -0.76 30.09
N LEU A 93 -0.38 -0.30 29.16
CA LEU A 93 0.84 0.45 29.46
C LEU A 93 0.61 1.97 29.45
N GLN A 94 -0.62 2.40 29.74
CA GLN A 94 -0.95 3.82 29.85
C GLN A 94 -0.70 4.21 31.31
N ASP A 95 0.22 5.14 31.55
CA ASP A 95 0.41 5.76 32.87
C ASP A 95 -0.82 6.60 33.26
#